data_AF-A0A7W4ZZT6-F1
#
_entry.id   AF-A0A7W4ZZT6-F1
#
_cell.length_a   1.000
_cell.length_b   1.000
_cell.length_c   1.000
_cell.angle_alpha   90.00
_cell.angle_beta   90.00
_cell.angle_gamma   90.00
#
_symmetry.space_group_name_H-M   'P 1'
#
loop_
_entity.id
_entity.type
_entity.pdbx_description
1 polymer ?
#
loop_
_entity_poly.entity_id
_entity_poly.type
_entity_poly.pdbx_seq_one_letter_code
_entity_poly.pdbx_strand_id
1 'polypeptide(L)'
;MDVYEEPATWTAEPVRPRWQMILRFAGSVVWFPVVCVVWAAVAAVLLVVGMFAEVITTFSSTLERRFIETAGGMVLRVGRLASWCVSWPELRHEGDVDYYKARVDKRVGKWTARASKPVEPQKPKPPVECAIPLRAYRGVGGWYVAEVALAQGWELRPTDVGKEVRLWWSAASKGD
;
A
#
# COMPACT_ATOMS: atom_id res chain seq x y z
N MET A 1 7.21 24.64 -4.03
CA MET A 1 7.68 24.60 -5.43
C MET A 1 7.80 23.12 -5.77
N ASP A 2 6.85 22.59 -6.53
CA ASP A 2 6.88 21.21 -6.98
C ASP A 2 7.88 21.11 -8.13
N VAL A 3 9.12 20.77 -7.80
CA VAL A 3 10.17 20.55 -8.79
C VAL A 3 9.79 19.29 -9.55
N TYR A 4 9.45 19.43 -10.83
CA TYR A 4 9.32 18.30 -11.73
C TYR A 4 10.71 17.70 -11.92
N GLU A 5 10.99 16.62 -11.19
CA GLU A 5 12.20 15.83 -11.41
C GLU A 5 12.00 14.95 -12.65
N GLU A 6 12.94 15.03 -13.60
CA GLU A 6 12.91 14.19 -14.78
C GLU A 6 13.02 12.71 -14.39
N PRO A 7 12.08 11.84 -14.84
CA PRO A 7 12.07 10.43 -14.45
C PRO A 7 13.35 9.66 -14.78
N ALA A 8 14.11 10.11 -15.76
CA ALA A 8 15.38 9.53 -16.15
C ALA A 8 16.46 9.62 -15.04
N THR A 9 16.31 10.54 -14.10
CA THR A 9 17.23 10.71 -12.96
C THR A 9 16.93 9.78 -11.79
N TRP A 10 15.80 9.08 -11.82
CA TRP A 10 15.30 8.26 -10.71
C TRP A 10 15.94 6.88 -10.67
N THR A 11 17.17 6.80 -10.20
CA THR A 11 17.97 5.56 -10.19
C THR A 11 17.50 4.55 -9.13
N ALA A 12 18.03 3.32 -9.23
CA ALA A 12 17.86 2.31 -8.19
C ALA A 12 18.48 2.77 -6.87
N GLU A 13 17.87 2.34 -5.78
CA GLU A 13 18.36 2.58 -4.42
C GLU A 13 19.49 1.59 -4.09
N PRO A 14 20.48 1.99 -3.26
CA PRO A 14 21.53 1.09 -2.84
C PRO A 14 20.97 -0.15 -2.13
N VAL A 15 21.58 -1.29 -2.46
CA VAL A 15 21.28 -2.59 -1.86
C VAL A 15 21.55 -2.52 -0.37
N ARG A 16 20.54 -2.89 0.44
CA ARG A 16 20.70 -2.89 1.90
C ARG A 16 21.61 -4.03 2.34
N PRO A 17 22.41 -3.83 3.40
CA PRO A 17 23.25 -4.89 3.92
C PRO A 17 22.39 -6.05 4.44
N ARG A 18 22.75 -7.28 4.04
CA ARG A 18 21.95 -8.50 4.31
C ARG A 18 21.68 -8.73 5.79
N TRP A 19 22.63 -8.41 6.67
CA TRP A 19 22.45 -8.59 8.12
C TRP A 19 21.30 -7.75 8.69
N GLN A 20 21.13 -6.50 8.22
CA GLN A 20 20.01 -5.65 8.64
C GLN A 20 18.67 -6.23 8.18
N MET A 21 18.65 -6.79 6.97
CA MET A 21 17.46 -7.42 6.39
C MET A 21 17.07 -8.68 7.15
N ILE A 22 18.05 -9.50 7.53
CA ILE A 22 17.83 -10.71 8.33
C ILE A 22 17.25 -10.34 9.70
N LEU A 23 17.81 -9.33 10.39
CA LEU A 23 17.28 -8.87 11.67
C LEU A 23 15.85 -8.35 11.56
N ARG A 24 15.55 -7.55 10.52
CA ARG A 24 14.19 -7.05 10.26
C ARG A 24 13.22 -8.16 9.90
N PHE A 25 13.66 -9.15 9.12
CA PHE A 25 12.87 -10.32 8.78
C PHE A 25 12.55 -11.14 10.05
N ALA A 26 13.56 -11.45 10.87
CA ALA A 26 13.36 -12.15 12.14
C ALA A 26 12.40 -11.38 13.06
N GLY A 27 12.58 -10.06 13.17
CA GLY A 27 11.65 -9.19 13.90
C GLY A 27 10.23 -9.28 13.35
N SER A 28 10.04 -9.27 12.02
CA SER A 28 8.72 -9.37 11.40
C SER A 28 8.04 -10.72 11.64
N VAL A 29 8.81 -11.81 11.65
CA VAL A 29 8.33 -13.18 11.94
C VAL A 29 7.82 -13.30 13.37
N VAL A 30 8.44 -12.59 14.32
CA VAL A 30 7.99 -12.56 15.73
C VAL A 30 6.85 -11.55 15.93
N TRP A 31 6.92 -10.39 15.28
CA TRP A 31 5.92 -9.33 15.43
C TRP A 31 4.55 -9.73 14.87
N PHE A 32 4.52 -10.40 13.71
CA PHE A 32 3.29 -10.83 13.07
C PHE A 32 2.37 -11.68 13.96
N PRO A 33 2.84 -12.80 14.58
CA PRO A 33 1.99 -13.61 15.45
C PRO A 33 1.53 -12.85 16.70
N VAL A 34 2.37 -11.98 17.28
CA VAL A 34 1.98 -11.12 18.41
C VAL A 34 0.80 -10.23 18.01
N VAL A 35 0.88 -9.58 16.84
CA VAL A 35 -0.20 -8.73 16.32
C VAL A 35 -1.46 -9.56 16.04
N CYS A 36 -1.34 -10.76 15.49
CA CYS A 36 -2.47 -11.66 15.29
C CYS A 36 -3.16 -12.01 16.61
N VAL A 37 -2.41 -12.33 17.66
CA VAL A 37 -2.97 -12.63 19.00
C VAL A 37 -3.67 -11.41 19.58
N VAL A 38 -3.07 -10.22 19.47
CA VAL A 38 -3.68 -8.97 19.93
C VAL A 38 -4.99 -8.70 19.19
N TRP A 39 -5.02 -8.84 17.86
CA TRP A 39 -6.25 -8.64 17.09
C TRP A 39 -7.31 -9.71 17.39
N ALA A 40 -6.91 -10.96 17.63
CA ALA A 40 -7.82 -12.01 18.06
C ALA A 40 -8.45 -11.68 19.43
N ALA A 41 -7.65 -11.16 20.37
CA ALA A 41 -8.15 -10.70 21.66
C ALA A 41 -9.10 -9.51 21.52
N VAL A 42 -8.77 -8.52 20.69
CA VAL A 42 -9.66 -7.38 20.39
C VAL A 42 -10.96 -7.88 19.77
N ALA A 43 -10.90 -8.78 18.79
CA ALA A 43 -12.09 -9.37 18.18
C ALA A 43 -12.94 -10.13 19.19
N ALA A 44 -12.33 -10.90 20.10
CA ALA A 44 -13.04 -11.60 21.17
C ALA A 44 -13.75 -10.62 22.11
N VAL A 45 -13.10 -9.52 22.52
CA VAL A 45 -13.73 -8.47 23.32
C VAL A 45 -14.91 -7.84 22.59
N LEU A 46 -14.74 -7.52 21.30
CA LEU A 46 -15.82 -6.96 20.48
C LEU A 46 -16.99 -7.92 20.30
N LEU A 47 -16.73 -9.23 20.19
CA LEU A 47 -17.78 -10.24 20.16
C LEU A 47 -18.54 -10.31 21.48
N VAL A 48 -17.85 -10.26 22.63
CA VAL A 48 -18.49 -10.21 23.95
C VAL A 48 -19.35 -8.95 24.07
N VAL A 49 -18.82 -7.77 23.74
CA VAL A 49 -19.58 -6.50 23.74
C VAL A 49 -20.77 -6.58 22.78
N GLY A 50 -20.59 -7.16 21.60
CA GLY A 50 -21.62 -7.38 20.59
C GLY A 50 -22.74 -8.29 21.07
N MET A 51 -22.42 -9.32 21.85
CA MET A 51 -23.41 -10.21 22.46
C MET A 51 -24.28 -9.48 23.49
N PHE A 52 -23.75 -8.43 24.13
CA PHE A 52 -24.50 -7.55 25.02
C PHE A 52 -25.06 -6.30 24.28
N ALA A 53 -24.92 -6.23 22.95
CA ALA A 53 -25.27 -5.04 22.19
C ALA A 53 -26.78 -4.75 22.21
N GLU A 54 -27.67 -5.73 22.33
CA GLU A 54 -29.12 -5.47 22.50
C GLU A 54 -29.43 -4.59 23.73
N VAL A 55 -28.54 -4.59 24.74
CA VAL A 55 -28.65 -3.73 25.93
C VAL A 55 -28.02 -2.34 25.70
N ILE A 56 -27.07 -2.23 24.76
CA ILE A 56 -26.25 -1.03 24.49
C ILE A 56 -26.77 -0.21 23.30
N THR A 57 -27.43 -0.83 22.31
CA THR A 57 -27.97 -0.17 21.09
C THR A 57 -29.06 0.87 21.39
N THR A 58 -29.62 0.85 22.59
CA THR A 58 -30.50 1.93 23.11
C THR A 58 -29.74 3.26 23.28
N PHE A 59 -28.42 3.24 23.36
CA PHE A 59 -27.57 4.41 23.61
C PHE A 59 -26.55 4.63 22.48
N SER A 60 -26.98 5.38 21.47
CA SER A 60 -26.18 6.34 20.70
C SER A 60 -25.43 5.87 19.44
N SER A 61 -25.88 6.42 18.30
CA SER A 61 -25.19 6.50 17.00
C SER A 61 -23.80 7.17 17.06
N THR A 62 -23.47 7.82 18.17
CA THR A 62 -22.14 8.41 18.41
C THR A 62 -21.08 7.34 18.71
N LEU A 63 -21.46 6.20 19.30
CA LEU A 63 -20.52 5.09 19.56
C LEU A 63 -20.08 4.40 18.28
N GLU A 64 -21.02 4.19 17.35
CA GLU A 64 -20.75 3.57 16.05
C GLU A 64 -19.75 4.40 15.23
N ARG A 65 -19.96 5.73 15.16
CA ARG A 65 -19.07 6.64 14.43
C ARG A 65 -17.67 6.69 15.05
N ARG A 66 -17.57 6.78 16.39
CA ARG A 66 -16.28 6.73 17.11
C ARG A 66 -15.58 5.40 16.93
N PHE A 67 -16.31 4.28 16.89
CA PHE A 67 -15.74 2.97 16.67
C PHE A 67 -15.12 2.85 15.27
N ILE A 68 -15.83 3.30 14.23
CA ILE A 68 -15.33 3.29 12.84
C ILE A 68 -14.09 4.18 12.69
N GLU A 69 -14.11 5.39 13.26
CA GLU A 69 -12.97 6.31 13.23
C GLU A 69 -11.74 5.72 13.96
N THR A 70 -11.96 5.12 15.14
CA THR A 70 -10.89 4.51 15.93
C THR A 70 -10.32 3.27 15.24
N ALA A 71 -11.18 2.42 14.67
CA ALA A 71 -10.78 1.24 13.91
C ALA A 71 -9.97 1.63 12.66
N GLY A 72 -10.42 2.65 11.91
CA GLY A 72 -9.69 3.20 10.77
C GLY A 72 -8.31 3.73 11.16
N GLY A 73 -8.23 4.51 12.24
CA GLY A 73 -6.96 5.02 12.78
C GLY A 73 -6.01 3.90 13.23
N MET A 74 -6.54 2.84 13.85
CA MET A 74 -5.76 1.69 14.30
C MET A 74 -5.21 0.87 13.13
N VAL A 75 -6.00 0.65 12.08
CA VAL A 75 -5.56 -0.03 10.86
C VAL A 75 -4.45 0.75 10.16
N LEU A 76 -4.58 2.08 10.05
CA LEU A 76 -3.53 2.94 9.49
C LEU A 76 -2.23 2.86 10.31
N ARG A 77 -2.35 2.83 11.65
CA ARG A 77 -1.20 2.72 12.54
C ARG A 77 -0.51 1.36 12.44
N VAL A 78 -1.28 0.27 12.37
CA VAL A 78 -0.76 -1.09 12.13
C VAL A 78 -0.12 -1.19 10.76
N GLY A 79 -0.70 -0.59 9.72
CA GLY A 79 -0.09 -0.53 8.39
C GLY A 79 1.24 0.21 8.37
N ARG A 80 1.34 1.31 9.13
CA ARG A 80 2.60 2.05 9.33
C ARG A 80 3.62 1.23 10.12
N LEU A 81 3.18 0.48 11.14
CA LEU A 81 4.07 -0.44 11.85
C LEU A 81 4.46 -1.62 10.94
N ALA A 82 3.60 -2.11 10.07
CA ALA A 82 3.98 -3.16 9.13
C ALA A 82 5.00 -2.68 8.07
N SER A 83 5.21 -1.36 7.90
CA SER A 83 6.11 -0.84 6.88
C SER A 83 7.60 -1.10 7.18
N TRP A 84 7.98 -1.42 8.42
CA TRP A 84 9.35 -1.84 8.74
C TRP A 84 9.61 -3.34 8.50
N CYS A 85 8.54 -4.13 8.36
CA CYS A 85 8.64 -5.56 8.15
C CYS A 85 9.22 -5.86 6.76
N VAL A 86 10.18 -6.78 6.71
CA VAL A 86 10.78 -7.27 5.46
C VAL A 86 10.11 -8.60 5.12
N SER A 87 9.64 -8.73 3.89
CA SER A 87 9.09 -10.01 3.43
C SER A 87 10.18 -10.97 2.95
N TRP A 88 9.90 -12.27 2.98
CA TRP A 88 10.85 -13.29 2.50
C TRP A 88 11.31 -13.05 1.04
N PRO A 89 10.42 -12.71 0.08
CA PRO A 89 10.85 -12.38 -1.28
C PRO A 89 11.77 -11.15 -1.34
N GLU A 90 11.56 -10.15 -0.48
CA GLU A 90 12.45 -8.97 -0.41
C GLU A 90 13.82 -9.33 0.17
N LEU A 91 13.91 -10.26 1.11
CA LEU A 91 15.18 -10.76 1.61
C LEU A 91 15.96 -11.53 0.53
N ARG A 92 15.25 -12.37 -0.24
CA ARG A 92 15.86 -13.25 -1.26
C ARG A 92 16.29 -12.51 -2.52
N HIS A 93 15.49 -11.54 -2.96
CA HIS A 93 15.66 -10.84 -4.24
C HIS A 93 16.13 -9.39 -4.07
N GLU A 94 16.73 -9.02 -2.94
CA GLU A 94 17.32 -7.69 -2.81
C GLU A 94 18.47 -7.52 -3.82
N GLY A 95 18.38 -6.48 -4.66
CA GLY A 95 19.35 -6.23 -5.73
C GLY A 95 19.12 -7.01 -7.02
N ASP A 96 18.08 -7.86 -7.08
CA ASP A 96 17.68 -8.59 -8.29
C ASP A 96 16.80 -7.70 -9.17
N VAL A 97 17.40 -7.12 -10.21
CA VAL A 97 16.73 -6.16 -11.10
C VAL A 97 15.51 -6.79 -11.80
N ASP A 98 15.63 -8.03 -12.25
CA ASP A 98 14.57 -8.71 -13.02
C ASP A 98 13.37 -9.04 -12.13
N TYR A 99 13.62 -9.45 -10.88
CA TYR A 99 12.56 -9.60 -9.89
C TYR A 99 11.81 -8.27 -9.66
N TYR A 100 12.53 -7.16 -9.50
CA TYR A 100 11.92 -5.86 -9.28
C TYR A 100 11.16 -5.35 -10.52
N LYS A 101 11.66 -5.58 -11.74
CA LYS A 101 10.93 -5.29 -12.99
C LYS A 101 9.61 -6.04 -13.03
N ALA A 102 9.64 -7.36 -12.86
CA ALA A 102 8.43 -8.19 -12.86
C ALA A 102 7.42 -7.76 -11.77
N ARG A 103 7.92 -7.31 -10.60
CA ARG A 103 7.08 -6.79 -9.52
C ARG A 103 6.41 -5.47 -9.88
N VAL A 104 7.13 -4.57 -10.55
CA VAL A 104 6.58 -3.31 -11.07
C VAL A 104 5.54 -3.60 -12.14
N ASP A 105 5.84 -4.42 -13.15
CA ASP A 105 4.92 -4.76 -14.24
C ASP A 105 3.61 -5.33 -13.71
N LYS A 106 3.71 -6.30 -12.77
CA LYS A 106 2.55 -6.90 -12.11
C LYS A 106 1.73 -5.88 -11.32
N ARG A 107 2.39 -4.93 -10.64
CA ARG A 107 1.73 -3.90 -9.82
C ARG A 107 1.02 -2.88 -10.70
N VAL A 108 1.72 -2.31 -11.68
CA VAL A 108 1.15 -1.33 -12.62
C VAL A 108 0.03 -2.00 -13.39
N GLY A 109 0.24 -3.17 -13.99
CA GLY A 109 -0.78 -3.90 -14.72
C GLY A 109 -2.04 -4.22 -13.88
N LYS A 110 -1.87 -4.58 -12.60
CA LYS A 110 -3.01 -4.78 -11.69
C LYS A 110 -3.78 -3.49 -11.42
N TRP A 111 -3.10 -2.36 -11.30
CA TRP A 111 -3.75 -1.06 -11.13
C TRP A 111 -4.43 -0.58 -12.40
N THR A 112 -3.77 -0.72 -13.54
CA THR A 112 -4.34 -0.43 -14.87
C THR A 112 -5.60 -1.25 -15.10
N ALA A 113 -5.58 -2.56 -14.83
CA ALA A 113 -6.75 -3.43 -14.94
C ALA A 113 -7.89 -3.08 -13.97
N ARG A 114 -7.64 -2.28 -12.93
CA ARG A 114 -8.68 -1.75 -12.04
C ARG A 114 -9.18 -0.40 -12.52
N ALA A 115 -8.27 0.48 -12.92
CA ALA A 115 -8.58 1.83 -13.39
C ALA A 115 -9.31 1.83 -14.75
N SER A 116 -9.01 0.84 -15.60
CA SER A 116 -9.63 0.69 -16.93
C SER A 116 -11.02 0.04 -16.90
N LYS A 117 -11.53 -0.38 -15.73
CA LYS A 117 -12.86 -0.99 -15.66
C LYS A 117 -13.93 0.07 -15.87
N PRO A 118 -15.00 -0.23 -16.64
CA PRO A 118 -16.13 0.69 -16.77
C PRO A 118 -16.78 0.94 -15.40
N VAL A 119 -17.29 2.16 -15.23
CA VAL A 119 -18.01 2.56 -14.02
C VAL A 119 -19.36 1.84 -14.01
N GLU A 120 -19.55 0.93 -13.05
CA GLU A 120 -20.84 0.29 -12.83
C GLU A 120 -21.60 1.03 -11.71
N PRO A 121 -22.91 1.32 -11.86
CA PRO A 121 -23.68 2.18 -10.96
C PRO A 121 -23.81 1.67 -9.52
N GLN A 122 -23.47 0.41 -9.24
CA GLN A 122 -23.50 -0.19 -7.89
C GLN A 122 -22.11 -0.60 -7.37
N LYS A 123 -21.04 -0.33 -8.11
CA LYS A 123 -19.67 -0.67 -7.69
C LYS A 123 -18.89 0.60 -7.34
N PRO A 124 -17.90 0.48 -6.43
CA PRO A 124 -17.00 1.60 -6.14
C PRO A 124 -16.32 2.06 -7.44
N LYS A 125 -16.23 3.39 -7.60
CA LYS A 125 -15.59 4.01 -8.77
C LYS A 125 -14.17 3.44 -8.95
N PRO A 126 -13.74 3.21 -10.21
CA PRO A 126 -12.37 2.83 -10.50
C PRO A 126 -11.37 3.80 -9.85
N PRO A 127 -10.23 3.29 -9.35
CA PRO A 127 -9.23 4.15 -8.75
C PRO A 127 -8.58 5.04 -9.81
N VAL A 128 -8.62 6.35 -9.57
CA VAL A 128 -8.01 7.38 -10.44
C VAL A 128 -6.57 7.67 -10.05
N GLU A 129 -6.24 7.48 -8.77
CA GLU A 129 -4.90 7.66 -8.21
C GLU A 129 -4.29 6.32 -7.79
N CYS A 130 -3.00 6.17 -8.07
CA CYS A 130 -2.21 5.06 -7.60
C CYS A 130 -0.88 5.55 -7.02
N ALA A 131 -0.53 5.08 -5.82
CA ALA A 131 0.81 5.25 -5.27
C ALA A 131 1.53 3.89 -5.27
N ILE A 132 2.66 3.83 -5.98
CA ILE A 132 3.55 2.68 -6.00
C ILE A 132 4.67 2.97 -4.98
N PRO A 133 4.77 2.21 -3.88
CA PRO A 133 5.77 2.50 -2.85
C PRO A 133 7.17 2.05 -3.25
N LEU A 134 8.22 2.72 -2.73
CA LEU A 134 9.63 2.44 -3.02
C LEU A 134 10.01 0.96 -2.92
N ARG A 135 9.47 0.24 -1.93
CA ARG A 135 9.70 -1.21 -1.78
C ARG A 135 9.34 -2.06 -3.01
N ALA A 136 8.53 -1.54 -3.93
CA ALA A 136 8.12 -2.25 -5.14
C ALA A 136 9.11 -2.09 -6.30
N TYR A 137 9.90 -1.02 -6.31
CA TYR A 137 10.83 -0.68 -7.40
C TYR A 137 12.26 -0.41 -6.91
N ARG A 138 12.57 -0.59 -5.62
CA ARG A 138 13.87 -0.27 -5.01
C ARG A 138 15.06 -0.76 -5.82
N GLY A 139 15.03 -2.01 -6.29
CA GLY A 139 16.15 -2.61 -7.03
C GLY A 139 16.24 -2.25 -8.51
N VAL A 140 15.20 -1.64 -9.11
CA VAL A 140 15.22 -1.20 -10.51
C VAL A 140 15.30 0.32 -10.64
N GLY A 141 14.69 1.07 -9.72
CA GLY A 141 14.60 2.53 -9.73
C GLY A 141 13.21 3.04 -10.11
N GLY A 142 12.93 4.29 -9.77
CA GLY A 142 11.66 4.94 -10.09
C GLY A 142 11.46 5.13 -11.60
N TRP A 143 12.55 5.24 -12.36
CA TRP A 143 12.52 5.43 -13.81
C TRP A 143 11.72 4.34 -14.53
N TYR A 144 11.87 3.07 -14.13
CA TYR A 144 11.18 1.94 -14.76
C TYR A 144 9.68 1.96 -14.43
N VAL A 145 9.30 2.44 -13.25
CA VAL A 145 7.88 2.65 -12.91
C VAL A 145 7.28 3.70 -13.82
N ALA A 146 7.98 4.81 -14.04
CA ALA A 146 7.54 5.84 -14.96
C ALA A 146 7.40 5.32 -16.40
N GLU A 147 8.40 4.58 -16.89
CA GLU A 147 8.36 3.99 -18.23
C GLU A 147 7.13 3.09 -18.43
N VAL A 148 6.91 2.11 -17.54
CA VAL A 148 5.79 1.17 -17.64
C VAL A 148 4.44 1.87 -17.45
N ALA A 149 4.38 2.85 -16.54
CA ALA A 149 3.16 3.61 -16.27
C ALA A 149 2.77 4.50 -17.46
N LEU A 150 3.72 5.25 -18.02
CA LEU A 150 3.52 6.09 -19.20
C LEU A 150 3.11 5.26 -20.41
N ALA A 151 3.75 4.10 -20.62
CA ALA A 151 3.39 3.16 -21.69
C ALA A 151 1.95 2.63 -21.56
N GLN A 152 1.41 2.57 -20.33
CA GLN A 152 0.04 2.14 -20.07
C GLN A 152 -0.98 3.28 -20.04
N GLY A 153 -0.55 4.53 -20.24
CA GLY A 153 -1.43 5.71 -20.27
C GLY A 153 -1.64 6.40 -18.92
N TRP A 154 -0.80 6.12 -17.92
CA TRP A 154 -0.78 6.86 -16.66
C TRP A 154 0.02 8.14 -16.79
N GLU A 155 -0.39 9.17 -16.06
CA GLU A 155 0.34 10.43 -15.91
C GLU A 155 1.09 10.46 -14.57
N LEU A 156 2.27 11.05 -14.57
CA LEU A 156 3.07 11.24 -13.36
C LEU A 156 2.60 12.47 -12.58
N ARG A 157 2.42 12.31 -11.27
CA ARG A 157 2.14 13.43 -10.36
C ARG A 157 3.39 13.81 -9.57
N PRO A 158 3.49 15.05 -9.05
CA PRO A 158 4.54 15.43 -8.12
C PRO A 158 4.69 14.38 -7.02
N THR A 159 5.91 13.89 -6.87
CA THR A 159 6.20 12.60 -6.25
C THR A 159 7.52 12.70 -5.48
N ASP A 160 7.55 12.09 -4.30
CA ASP A 160 8.80 11.85 -3.58
C ASP A 160 9.25 10.42 -3.91
N VAL A 161 10.16 10.30 -4.88
CA VAL A 161 10.63 9.00 -5.41
C VAL A 161 11.31 8.17 -4.31
N GLY A 162 11.86 8.81 -3.28
CA GLY A 162 12.41 8.15 -2.09
C GLY A 162 11.35 7.49 -1.22
N LYS A 163 10.06 7.73 -1.49
CA LYS A 163 8.93 7.14 -0.77
C LYS A 163 7.99 6.36 -1.68
N GLU A 164 7.49 6.99 -2.73
CA GLU A 164 6.47 6.45 -3.62
C GLU A 164 6.39 7.21 -4.94
N VAL A 165 6.08 6.50 -6.03
CA VAL A 165 5.71 7.12 -7.32
C VAL A 165 4.19 7.20 -7.40
N ARG A 166 3.67 8.42 -7.53
CA ARG A 166 2.25 8.73 -7.68
C ARG A 166 1.87 8.85 -9.15
N LEU A 167 0.86 8.10 -9.52
CA LEU A 167 0.32 7.98 -10.87
C LEU A 167 -1.14 8.43 -10.87
N TRP A 168 -1.55 9.10 -11.96
CA TRP A 168 -2.90 9.55 -12.21
C TRP A 168 -3.43 8.94 -13.51
N TRP A 169 -4.64 8.41 -13.49
CA TRP A 169 -5.29 7.83 -14.67
C TRP A 169 -6.20 8.87 -15.33
N SER A 170 -5.68 9.61 -16.31
CA SER A 170 -6.43 10.68 -16.99
C SER A 170 -7.59 10.18 -17.84
N ALA A 171 -7.58 8.91 -18.27
CA ALA A 171 -8.71 8.33 -18.99
C ALA A 171 -9.98 8.15 -18.12
N ALA A 172 -9.87 8.14 -16.79
CA ALA A 172 -11.05 8.12 -15.90
C ALA A 172 -11.69 9.50 -15.68
N SER A 173 -11.00 10.62 -16.00
CA SER A 173 -11.55 11.97 -15.80
C SER A 173 -12.36 12.50 -16.99
N LYS A 174 -12.39 11.79 -18.13
CA LYS A 174 -13.14 12.20 -19.33
C LYS A 174 -14.57 11.65 -19.39
N GLY A 175 -15.06 11.05 -18.31
CA GLY A 175 -16.35 10.38 -18.23
C GLY A 175 -17.43 11.13 -17.44
N ASP A 176 -17.22 12.42 -17.13
CA ASP A 176 -18.26 13.32 -16.62
C ASP A 176 -18.84 14.17 -17.78
#